data_AF-A0A834Z5D4-F1
#
_entry.id   AF-A0A834Z5D4-F1
#
_cell.length_a   1.000
_cell.length_b   1.000
_cell.length_c   1.000
_cell.angle_alpha   90.00
_cell.angle_beta   90.00
_cell.angle_gamma   90.00
#
_symmetry.space_group_name_H-M   'P 1'
#
loop_
_entity.id
_entity.type
_entity.pdbx_description
1 polymer ?
#
loop_
_entity_poly.entity_id
_entity_poly.type
_entity_poly.pdbx_seq_one_letter_code
_entity_poly.pdbx_strand_id
1 'polypeptide(L)'
;MAEREMTGDRDEGGGEEVLKVNRFRKQLSGNDEVSLTLNISMDVQSTFTWNTKQVFVFVAAEYQTAQNSLNQVSLWDHIIQDKDQANLQTQIVTKYPLIDQGSNLRGTKIKLVLHWYIMPKTGGIIEDKMVNELLNIWTDLLDEPSGDQNHLWAMAHGRMLAALLLMYSLYEWTQRSISNDMSSP
;
A
#
# COMPACT_ATOMS: atom_id res chain seq x y z
N MET A 1 5.06 -16.63 34.01
CA MET A 1 5.30 -15.21 34.34
C MET A 1 5.29 -14.46 33.03
N ALA A 2 4.43 -13.44 32.98
CA ALA A 2 3.99 -12.60 31.86
C ALA A 2 4.82 -12.56 30.57
N GLU A 3 4.15 -12.96 29.49
CA GLU A 3 4.38 -12.52 28.11
C GLU A 3 4.09 -11.01 28.07
N ARG A 4 5.13 -10.19 27.86
CA ARG A 4 4.96 -8.75 27.67
C ARG A 4 4.72 -8.50 26.18
N GLU A 5 3.48 -8.23 25.84
CA GLU A 5 3.14 -7.47 24.64
C GLU A 5 3.86 -6.13 24.71
N MET A 6 4.94 -5.98 23.94
CA MET A 6 5.50 -4.66 23.63
C MET A 6 4.74 -4.14 22.42
N THR A 7 3.64 -3.42 22.69
CA THR A 7 3.05 -2.50 21.72
C THR A 7 4.05 -1.37 21.50
N GLY A 8 4.82 -1.47 20.42
CA GLY A 8 5.73 -0.41 20.00
C GLY A 8 4.94 0.73 19.38
N ASP A 9 4.79 1.82 20.13
CA ASP A 9 4.72 3.17 19.56
C ASP A 9 6.00 3.38 18.73
N ARG A 10 5.88 3.46 17.40
CA ARG A 10 6.96 3.91 16.51
C ARG A 10 6.40 4.78 15.39
N ASP A 11 6.11 6.04 15.73
CA ASP A 11 6.10 7.15 14.78
C ASP A 11 7.54 7.64 14.56
N GLU A 12 8.40 6.81 13.97
CA GLU A 12 9.75 7.20 13.53
C GLU A 12 9.94 6.90 12.04
N GLY A 13 9.50 7.82 11.17
CA GLY A 13 10.07 8.19 9.86
C GLY A 13 10.38 7.14 8.76
N GLY A 14 10.16 5.86 9.02
CA GLY A 14 10.34 4.75 8.10
C GLY A 14 9.02 4.33 7.47
N GLY A 15 9.03 4.02 6.18
CA GLY A 15 7.84 3.65 5.44
C GLY A 15 8.08 3.29 3.98
N GLU A 16 7.21 2.47 3.42
CA GLU A 16 6.97 2.35 1.99
C GLU A 16 5.78 3.23 1.57
N GLU A 17 5.93 3.95 0.46
CA GLU A 17 4.91 4.84 -0.10
C GLU A 17 4.87 4.67 -1.62
N VAL A 18 3.67 4.70 -2.21
CA VAL A 18 3.55 4.77 -3.68
C VAL A 18 3.71 6.21 -4.12
N LEU A 19 4.78 6.49 -4.85
CA LEU A 19 4.99 7.82 -5.45
C LEU A 19 4.28 7.96 -6.79
N LYS A 20 4.14 6.86 -7.54
CA LYS A 20 3.58 6.91 -8.90
C LYS A 20 3.09 5.57 -9.40
N VAL A 21 1.96 5.57 -10.12
CA VAL A 21 1.57 4.46 -10.98
C VAL A 21 2.22 4.63 -12.36
N ASN A 22 3.22 3.81 -12.67
CA ASN A 22 3.96 3.91 -13.94
C ASN A 22 3.16 3.34 -15.12
N ARG A 23 2.47 2.23 -14.88
CA ARG A 23 1.70 1.52 -15.91
C ARG A 23 0.58 0.73 -15.26
N PHE A 24 -0.63 0.86 -15.78
CA PHE A 24 -1.75 -0.04 -15.52
C PHE A 24 -2.23 -0.60 -16.85
N ARG A 25 -2.21 -1.92 -17.04
CA ARG A 25 -2.74 -2.55 -18.26
C ARG A 25 -3.45 -3.87 -17.97
N LYS A 26 -4.22 -4.33 -18.95
CA LYS A 26 -4.78 -5.68 -18.99
C LYS A 26 -3.93 -6.55 -19.91
N GLN A 27 -3.46 -7.68 -19.42
CA GLN A 27 -2.73 -8.68 -20.21
C GLN A 27 -3.67 -9.41 -21.16
N LEU A 28 -3.09 -10.07 -22.17
CA LEU A 28 -3.85 -10.92 -23.10
C LEU A 28 -4.54 -12.09 -22.39
N SER A 29 -3.98 -12.56 -21.28
CA SER A 29 -4.58 -13.54 -20.37
C SER A 29 -5.84 -13.04 -19.66
N GLY A 30 -6.13 -11.73 -19.71
CA GLY A 30 -7.21 -11.08 -18.98
C GLY A 30 -6.81 -10.55 -17.60
N ASN A 31 -5.57 -10.77 -17.18
CA ASN A 31 -5.06 -10.32 -15.88
C ASN A 31 -4.73 -8.82 -15.87
N ASP A 32 -5.07 -8.11 -14.80
CA ASP A 32 -4.57 -6.76 -14.56
C ASP A 32 -3.09 -6.82 -14.14
N GLU A 33 -2.29 -5.91 -14.69
CA GLU A 33 -0.87 -5.75 -14.39
C GLU A 33 -0.57 -4.28 -14.09
N VAL A 34 0.09 -4.04 -12.95
CA VAL A 34 0.48 -2.72 -12.50
C VAL A 34 1.98 -2.65 -12.22
N SER A 35 2.62 -1.59 -12.67
CA SER A 35 3.98 -1.21 -12.26
C SER A 35 3.93 0.12 -11.53
N LEU A 36 4.63 0.19 -10.40
CA LEU A 36 4.64 1.35 -9.50
C LEU A 36 6.07 1.89 -9.36
N THR A 37 6.16 3.16 -8.99
CA THR A 37 7.36 3.74 -8.37
C THR A 37 7.08 3.90 -6.89
N LEU A 38 7.95 3.34 -6.06
CA LEU A 38 7.85 3.29 -4.62
C LEU A 38 8.94 4.16 -4.00
N ASN A 39 8.61 4.85 -2.92
CA ASN A 39 9.57 5.36 -1.96
C ASN A 39 9.73 4.32 -0.85
N ILE A 40 10.95 3.97 -0.49
CA ILE A 40 11.24 3.04 0.60
C ILE A 40 12.19 3.74 1.57
N SER A 41 11.74 3.93 2.80
CA SER A 41 12.49 4.42 3.95
C SER A 41 12.44 3.35 5.03
N MET A 42 13.58 2.87 5.52
CA MET A 42 13.61 1.95 6.65
C MET A 42 14.97 1.99 7.35
N ASP A 43 14.94 1.80 8.66
CA ASP A 43 16.14 1.60 9.47
C ASP A 43 16.06 0.26 10.19
N VAL A 44 16.89 -0.69 9.75
CA VAL A 44 17.08 -2.00 10.39
C VAL A 44 18.49 -2.17 10.93
N GLN A 45 19.25 -1.08 11.13
CA GLN A 45 20.60 -1.15 11.71
C GLN A 45 20.64 -1.85 13.07
N SER A 46 19.57 -1.70 13.85
CA SER A 46 19.39 -2.34 15.16
C SER A 46 19.32 -3.87 15.08
N THR A 47 18.95 -4.43 13.93
CA THR A 47 18.88 -5.89 13.71
C THR A 47 20.24 -6.53 13.45
N PHE A 48 21.28 -5.72 13.16
CA PHE A 48 22.63 -6.21 12.93
C PHE A 48 23.38 -6.41 14.26
N THR A 49 23.49 -7.68 14.64
CA THR A 49 24.28 -8.16 15.79
C THR A 49 25.45 -9.00 15.31
N TRP A 50 26.28 -9.51 16.24
CA TRP A 50 27.37 -10.43 15.93
C TRP A 50 26.90 -11.70 15.19
N ASN A 51 25.65 -12.12 15.41
CA ASN A 51 25.06 -13.32 14.82
C ASN A 51 24.31 -13.03 13.52
N THR A 52 24.10 -11.78 13.12
CA THR A 52 23.37 -11.46 11.88
C THR A 52 24.27 -11.75 10.67
N LYS A 53 23.77 -12.56 9.72
CA LYS A 53 24.44 -12.82 8.46
C LYS A 53 24.01 -11.83 7.39
N GLN A 54 22.71 -11.63 7.27
CA GLN A 54 22.08 -10.71 6.32
C GLN A 54 20.63 -10.45 6.74
N VAL A 55 20.06 -9.37 6.24
CA VAL A 55 18.63 -9.05 6.35
C VAL A 55 18.04 -9.07 4.95
N PHE A 56 17.01 -9.88 4.74
CA PHE A 56 16.25 -9.90 3.49
C PHE A 56 15.03 -9.01 3.64
N VAL A 57 14.95 -7.96 2.83
CA VAL A 57 13.86 -6.99 2.84
C VAL A 57 13.06 -7.16 1.58
N PHE A 58 11.73 -7.08 1.67
CA PHE A 58 10.89 -7.02 0.49
C PHE A 58 9.62 -6.21 0.74
N VAL A 59 9.14 -5.56 -0.31
CA VAL A 59 7.82 -4.92 -0.33
C VAL A 59 6.83 -5.88 -0.96
N ALA A 60 5.69 -6.08 -0.32
CA ALA A 60 4.58 -6.87 -0.83
C ALA A 60 3.30 -6.03 -0.96
N ALA A 61 2.54 -6.28 -2.02
CA ALA A 61 1.15 -5.87 -2.12
C ALA A 61 0.27 -6.96 -1.50
N GLU A 62 -0.50 -6.59 -0.47
CA GLU A 62 -1.46 -7.44 0.23
C GLU A 62 -2.89 -6.96 -0.02
N TYR A 63 -3.74 -7.82 -0.57
CA TYR A 63 -5.11 -7.47 -0.89
C TYR A 63 -6.04 -8.67 -0.90
N GLN A 64 -7.35 -8.40 -0.82
CA GLN A 64 -8.38 -9.43 -0.81
C GLN A 64 -9.14 -9.40 -2.13
N THR A 65 -9.55 -10.58 -2.59
CA THR A 65 -10.46 -10.74 -3.72
C THR A 65 -11.62 -11.64 -3.30
N ALA A 66 -12.64 -11.76 -4.13
CA ALA A 66 -13.77 -12.66 -3.85
C ALA A 66 -13.31 -14.14 -3.74
N GLN A 67 -12.24 -14.49 -4.44
CA GLN A 67 -11.69 -15.85 -4.50
C GLN A 67 -10.67 -16.13 -3.39
N ASN A 68 -9.90 -15.11 -2.97
CA ASN A 68 -8.81 -15.27 -2.01
C ASN A 68 -8.92 -14.25 -0.88
N SER A 69 -8.95 -14.74 0.36
CA SER A 69 -8.96 -13.93 1.57
C SER A 69 -7.65 -13.18 1.82
N LEU A 70 -6.56 -13.59 1.16
CA LEU A 70 -5.27 -12.92 1.16
C LEU A 70 -4.51 -13.25 -0.13
N ASN A 71 -4.23 -12.23 -0.92
CA ASN A 71 -3.26 -12.26 -2.02
C ASN A 71 -2.05 -11.45 -1.55
N GLN A 72 -0.86 -12.04 -1.58
CA GLN A 72 0.40 -11.39 -1.24
C GLN A 72 1.36 -11.52 -2.42
N VAL A 73 1.74 -10.39 -3.01
CA VAL A 73 2.61 -10.37 -4.20
C VAL A 73 3.83 -9.50 -3.91
N SER A 74 5.03 -10.07 -3.98
CA SER A 74 6.26 -9.30 -3.85
C SER A 74 6.43 -8.36 -5.05
N LEU A 75 6.75 -7.10 -4.76
CA LEU A 75 6.96 -6.04 -5.76
C LEU A 75 8.44 -5.71 -5.95
N TRP A 76 9.22 -5.85 -4.87
CA TRP A 76 10.64 -5.53 -4.82
C TRP A 76 11.28 -6.24 -3.63
N ASP A 77 12.57 -6.56 -3.76
CA ASP A 77 13.38 -7.21 -2.73
C ASP A 77 14.81 -6.70 -2.72
N HIS A 78 15.46 -6.78 -1.55
CA HIS A 78 16.86 -6.44 -1.36
C HIS A 78 17.48 -7.24 -0.22
N ILE A 79 18.76 -7.56 -0.34
CA ILE A 79 19.53 -8.23 0.71
C ILE A 79 20.55 -7.23 1.25
N ILE A 80 20.41 -6.90 2.53
CA ILE A 80 21.36 -6.06 3.26
C ILE A 80 22.35 -7.00 3.96
N GLN A 81 23.62 -6.89 3.63
CA GLN A 81 24.69 -7.71 4.24
C GLN A 81 25.53 -6.95 5.26
N ASP A 82 25.49 -5.62 5.23
CA ASP A 82 26.28 -4.75 6.08
C ASP A 82 25.39 -3.80 6.91
N LYS A 83 25.75 -3.60 8.18
CA LYS A 83 25.07 -2.68 9.09
C LYS A 83 25.14 -1.24 8.57
N ASP A 84 26.24 -0.84 7.94
CA ASP A 84 26.41 0.52 7.43
C ASP A 84 25.46 0.82 6.25
N GLN A 85 24.88 -0.23 5.65
CA GLN A 85 23.88 -0.16 4.57
C GLN A 85 22.44 -0.42 5.07
N ALA A 86 22.24 -0.61 6.37
CA ALA A 86 20.96 -1.02 6.94
C ALA A 86 19.99 0.12 7.24
N ASN A 87 20.37 1.36 6.90
CA ASN A 87 19.45 2.50 6.78
C ASN A 87 19.23 2.77 5.30
N LEU A 88 18.07 2.38 4.79
CA LEU A 88 17.70 2.48 3.39
C LEU A 88 16.73 3.63 3.18
N GLN A 89 17.08 4.54 2.26
CA GLN A 89 16.18 5.58 1.74
C GLN A 89 16.35 5.61 0.22
N THR A 90 15.37 5.10 -0.51
CA THR A 90 15.49 4.94 -1.96
C THR A 90 14.15 4.98 -2.67
N GLN A 91 14.17 5.53 -3.89
CA GLN A 91 13.05 5.50 -4.81
C GLN A 91 13.30 4.42 -5.87
N ILE A 92 12.42 3.43 -5.95
CA ILE A 92 12.57 2.28 -6.85
C ILE A 92 11.34 2.08 -7.72
N VAL A 93 11.54 1.55 -8.92
CA VAL A 93 10.45 0.97 -9.72
C VAL A 93 10.29 -0.49 -9.29
N THR A 94 9.05 -0.97 -9.22
CA THR A 94 8.74 -2.37 -8.92
C THR A 94 9.58 -3.31 -9.81
N LYS A 95 10.36 -4.19 -9.19
CA LYS A 95 11.12 -5.24 -9.88
C LYS A 95 10.19 -6.30 -10.45
N TYR A 96 9.13 -6.59 -9.71
CA TYR A 96 8.06 -7.51 -10.11
C TYR A 96 6.75 -6.72 -10.24
N PRO A 97 6.14 -6.66 -11.44
CA PRO A 97 4.84 -6.04 -11.60
C PRO A 97 3.79 -6.76 -10.75
N LEU A 98 2.86 -6.00 -10.18
CA LEU A 98 1.70 -6.55 -9.51
C LEU A 98 0.75 -7.13 -10.56
N ILE A 99 0.61 -8.45 -10.58
CA ILE A 99 -0.30 -9.17 -11.47
C ILE A 99 -1.37 -9.84 -10.63
N ASP A 100 -2.62 -9.50 -10.87
CA ASP A 100 -3.78 -10.17 -10.25
C ASP A 100 -4.27 -11.33 -11.12
N GLN A 101 -4.84 -12.35 -10.46
CA GLN A 101 -5.53 -13.43 -11.14
C GLN A 101 -6.94 -12.97 -11.51
N GLY A 102 -7.04 -12.16 -12.57
CA GLY A 102 -8.28 -11.54 -13.02
C GLY A 102 -8.14 -10.03 -13.17
N SER A 103 -9.24 -9.30 -13.03
CA SER A 103 -9.27 -7.84 -13.20
C SER A 103 -9.77 -7.13 -11.95
N ASN A 104 -9.25 -7.54 -10.79
CA ASN A 104 -9.74 -7.05 -9.50
C ASN A 104 -8.92 -5.88 -8.94
N LEU A 105 -7.75 -5.55 -9.52
CA LEU A 105 -6.89 -4.50 -8.96
C LEU A 105 -7.57 -3.12 -8.92
N ARG A 106 -8.49 -2.85 -9.85
CA ARG A 106 -9.26 -1.60 -9.84
C ARG A 106 -10.31 -1.61 -8.73
N GLY A 107 -10.11 -0.79 -7.71
CA GLY A 107 -11.05 -0.63 -6.59
C GLY A 107 -10.95 -1.64 -5.50
N THR A 108 -9.95 -2.50 -5.59
CA THR A 108 -9.50 -3.24 -4.43
C THR A 108 -8.58 -2.34 -3.62
N LYS A 109 -8.82 -2.31 -2.31
CA LYS A 109 -7.90 -1.70 -1.36
C LYS A 109 -6.67 -2.59 -1.26
N ILE A 110 -5.52 -2.05 -1.65
CA ILE A 110 -4.25 -2.78 -1.63
C ILE A 110 -3.40 -2.18 -0.51
N LYS A 111 -2.91 -3.03 0.38
CA LYS A 111 -1.94 -2.65 1.39
C LYS A 111 -0.55 -2.86 0.82
N LEU A 112 0.32 -1.87 0.96
CA LEU A 112 1.75 -2.14 0.84
C LEU A 112 2.27 -2.51 2.22
N VAL A 113 3.11 -3.53 2.24
CA VAL A 113 3.71 -4.05 3.47
C VAL A 113 5.19 -4.28 3.21
N LEU A 114 6.04 -3.62 3.98
CA LEU A 114 7.48 -3.86 4.03
C LEU A 114 7.78 -4.95 5.05
N HIS A 115 8.29 -6.08 4.58
CA HIS A 115 8.72 -7.19 5.39
C HIS A 115 10.25 -7.23 5.47
N TRP A 116 10.80 -7.65 6.61
CA TRP A 116 12.22 -7.97 6.71
C TRP A 116 12.48 -9.22 7.53
N TYR A 117 13.34 -10.09 7.00
CA TYR A 117 13.73 -11.34 7.60
C TYR A 117 15.19 -11.27 8.01
N ILE A 118 15.45 -11.39 9.31
CA ILE A 118 16.79 -11.44 9.88
C ILE A 118 17.29 -12.86 9.75
N MET A 119 18.32 -13.06 8.93
CA MET A 119 18.95 -14.35 8.73
C MET A 119 20.20 -14.43 9.60
N PRO A 120 20.21 -15.24 10.68
CA PRO A 120 21.39 -15.38 11.50
C PRO A 120 22.41 -16.32 10.85
N LYS A 121 23.66 -16.28 11.35
CA LYS A 121 24.69 -17.28 11.05
C LYS A 121 24.32 -18.64 11.66
N THR A 122 23.62 -18.63 12.80
CA THR A 122 23.14 -19.83 13.48
C THR A 122 21.80 -19.54 14.16
N GLY A 123 20.85 -20.48 14.05
CA GLY A 123 19.49 -20.35 14.61
C GLY A 123 18.42 -20.23 13.53
N GLY A 124 17.18 -19.96 13.96
CA GLY A 124 16.03 -19.74 13.07
C GLY A 124 15.97 -18.32 12.51
N ILE A 125 15.27 -18.15 11.39
CA ILE A 125 14.97 -16.84 10.81
C ILE A 125 14.02 -16.09 11.75
N ILE A 126 14.26 -14.79 11.94
CA ILE A 126 13.36 -13.89 12.67
C ILE A 126 12.66 -13.02 11.65
N GLU A 127 11.34 -12.98 11.71
CA GLU A 127 10.49 -12.25 10.77
C GLU A 127 9.85 -11.06 11.48
N ASP A 128 9.83 -9.91 10.83
CA ASP A 128 9.12 -8.72 11.30
C ASP A 128 8.67 -7.89 10.07
N LYS A 129 7.74 -6.97 10.28
CA LYS A 129 7.13 -6.19 9.21
C LYS A 129 6.62 -4.83 9.67
N MET A 130 6.51 -3.92 8.71
CA MET A 130 5.87 -2.64 8.82
C MET A 130 4.75 -2.57 7.78
N VAL A 131 3.60 -2.03 8.20
CA VAL A 131 2.41 -1.94 7.35
C VAL A 131 2.12 -0.47 7.12
N ASN A 132 2.18 -0.04 5.87
CA ASN A 132 1.83 1.33 5.50
C ASN A 132 0.48 1.44 4.77
N GLU A 133 0.18 2.67 4.35
CA GLU A 133 -1.11 3.16 3.88
C GLU A 133 -1.84 2.24 2.89
N LEU A 134 -3.16 2.37 2.91
CA LEU A 134 -4.03 1.71 1.94
C LEU A 134 -3.93 2.43 0.60
N LEU A 135 -3.33 1.78 -0.40
CA LEU A 135 -3.43 2.18 -1.79
C LEU A 135 -4.86 1.94 -2.29
N ASN A 136 -5.48 2.98 -2.82
CA ASN A 136 -6.71 2.87 -3.58
C ASN A 136 -6.44 3.28 -5.02
N ILE A 137 -6.22 2.29 -5.89
CA ILE A 137 -5.80 2.53 -7.29
C ILE A 137 -6.79 3.43 -8.08
N TRP A 138 -8.04 3.60 -7.64
CA TRP A 138 -8.95 4.56 -8.28
C TRP A 138 -8.61 6.04 -8.00
N THR A 139 -8.09 6.37 -6.82
CA THR A 139 -7.76 7.77 -6.45
C THR A 139 -6.39 8.18 -6.95
N ASP A 140 -5.44 7.24 -7.00
CA ASP A 140 -4.03 7.55 -7.33
C ASP A 140 -3.76 7.61 -8.84
N LEU A 141 -4.79 7.32 -9.65
CA LEU A 141 -4.81 7.59 -11.09
C LEU A 141 -5.25 9.02 -11.43
N LEU A 142 -5.53 9.87 -10.42
CA LEU A 142 -6.03 11.24 -10.57
C LEU A 142 -4.94 12.34 -10.61
N ASP A 143 -3.67 11.98 -10.86
CA ASP A 143 -2.67 12.99 -11.24
C ASP A 143 -3.04 13.57 -12.62
N GLU A 144 -3.30 14.88 -12.64
CA GLU A 144 -3.69 15.63 -13.84
C GLU A 144 -2.64 15.44 -14.94
N PRO A 145 -3.00 14.99 -16.16
CA PRO A 145 -2.02 14.81 -17.22
C PRO A 145 -1.50 16.18 -17.64
N SER A 146 -0.19 16.37 -17.57
CA SER A 146 0.44 17.54 -18.18
C SER A 146 0.34 17.42 -19.72
N GLY A 147 -0.69 18.04 -20.31
CA GLY A 147 -0.86 18.13 -21.76
C GLY A 147 -2.26 17.80 -22.27
N ASP A 148 -2.47 18.02 -23.57
CA ASP A 148 -3.71 18.24 -24.36
C ASP A 148 -4.80 17.13 -24.33
N GLN A 149 -5.12 16.56 -23.16
CA GLN A 149 -6.14 15.52 -22.91
C GLN A 149 -7.21 15.99 -21.91
N ASN A 150 -7.49 17.29 -21.85
CA ASN A 150 -8.35 17.92 -20.82
C ASN A 150 -9.85 17.54 -20.90
N HIS A 151 -10.35 17.12 -22.06
CA HIS A 151 -11.80 16.98 -22.27
C HIS A 151 -12.41 15.70 -21.66
N LEU A 152 -11.71 14.57 -21.72
CA LEU A 152 -12.17 13.32 -21.09
C LEU A 152 -11.96 13.32 -19.57
N TRP A 153 -10.93 14.04 -19.11
CA TRP A 153 -10.65 14.29 -17.69
C TRP A 153 -11.73 15.15 -17.02
N ALA A 154 -12.14 16.26 -17.64
CA ALA A 154 -13.21 17.11 -17.11
C ALA A 154 -14.55 16.36 -16.93
N MET A 155 -14.87 15.43 -17.84
CA MET A 155 -16.09 14.61 -17.74
C MET A 155 -16.04 13.57 -16.62
N ALA A 156 -14.87 12.96 -16.36
CA ALA A 156 -14.69 12.02 -15.25
C ALA A 156 -14.75 12.74 -13.89
N HIS A 157 -14.09 13.89 -13.75
CA HIS A 157 -14.14 14.73 -12.55
C HIS A 157 -15.54 15.30 -12.26
N GLY A 158 -16.27 15.75 -13.29
CA GLY A 158 -17.63 16.28 -13.11
C GLY A 158 -18.61 15.24 -12.53
N ARG A 159 -18.47 13.97 -12.93
CA ARG A 159 -19.31 12.88 -12.41
C ARG A 159 -18.95 12.48 -10.98
N MET A 160 -17.66 12.54 -10.63
CA MET A 160 -17.19 12.18 -9.28
C MET A 160 -17.53 13.26 -8.24
N LEU A 161 -17.36 14.54 -8.59
CA LEU A 161 -17.83 15.67 -7.76
C LEU A 161 -19.35 15.67 -7.59
N ALA A 162 -20.10 15.35 -8.66
CA ALA A 162 -21.55 15.18 -8.55
C ALA A 162 -21.94 14.03 -7.61
N ALA A 163 -21.21 12.90 -7.65
CA ALA A 163 -21.45 11.79 -6.73
C ALA A 163 -21.13 12.15 -5.27
N LEU A 164 -20.02 12.84 -5.01
CA LEU A 164 -19.66 13.31 -3.67
C LEU A 164 -20.66 14.35 -3.13
N LEU A 165 -21.11 15.28 -3.97
CA LEU A 165 -22.15 16.24 -3.60
C LEU A 165 -23.50 15.56 -3.31
N LEU A 166 -23.88 14.57 -4.12
CA LEU A 166 -25.09 13.77 -3.88
C LEU A 166 -25.00 12.98 -2.58
N MET A 167 -23.87 12.31 -2.33
CA MET A 167 -23.63 11.59 -1.07
C MET A 167 -23.66 12.53 0.14
N TYR A 168 -23.05 13.72 0.04
CA TYR A 168 -23.09 14.73 1.10
C TYR A 168 -24.51 15.25 1.33
N SER A 169 -25.27 15.52 0.26
CA SER A 169 -26.67 15.94 0.37
C SER A 169 -27.57 14.87 1.00
N LEU A 170 -27.31 13.60 0.70
CA LEU A 170 -28.03 12.47 1.27
C LEU A 170 -27.68 12.28 2.75
N TYR A 171 -26.41 12.49 3.11
CA TYR A 171 -25.95 12.46 4.49
C TYR A 171 -26.61 13.56 5.33
N GLU A 172 -26.59 14.81 4.85
CA GLU A 172 -27.27 15.95 5.49
C GLU A 172 -28.78 15.71 5.63
N TRP A 173 -29.44 15.19 4.59
CA TRP A 173 -30.86 14.83 4.65
C TRP A 173 -31.14 13.77 5.72
N THR A 174 -30.26 12.77 5.84
CA THR A 174 -30.40 11.69 6.83
C THR A 174 -30.17 12.21 8.25
N GLN A 175 -29.19 13.08 8.48
CA GLN A 175 -29.00 13.72 9.80
C GLN A 175 -30.18 14.62 10.18
N ARG A 176 -30.77 15.30 9.18
CA ARG A 176 -31.94 16.15 9.37
C ARG A 176 -33.22 15.36 9.61
N SER A 177 -33.37 14.17 9.02
CA SER A 177 -34.51 13.29 9.30
C SER A 177 -34.41 12.67 10.69
N ILE A 178 -33.21 12.23 11.10
CA ILE A 178 -32.96 11.67 12.44
C ILE A 178 -33.17 12.72 13.55
N SER A 179 -32.75 13.97 13.33
CA SER A 179 -32.97 15.06 14.32
C SER A 179 -34.43 15.50 14.42
N ASN A 180 -35.20 15.46 13.33
CA ASN A 180 -36.63 15.76 13.35
C ASN A 180 -37.46 14.67 14.05
N ASP A 181 -37.01 13.42 14.04
CA ASP A 181 -37.68 12.30 14.72
C ASP A 181 -37.42 12.32 16.25
N MET A 182 -36.26 12.85 16.69
CA MET A 182 -35.93 13.01 18.11
C MET A 182 -36.48 14.30 18.76
N SER A 183 -37.17 15.16 18.01
CA SER A 183 -37.74 16.43 18.50
C SER A 183 -39.27 16.46 18.56
N SER A 184 -39.93 15.32 18.33
CA SER A 184 -41.37 15.15 18.57
C SER A 184 -41.63 14.60 19.98
N PRO A 185 -42.45 15.27 20.82
CA PRO A 185 -42.82 14.77 22.16
C PRO A 185 -43.79 13.59 22.14
#